data_AF-A0A7X5VHA9-F1
#
_entry.id   AF-A0A7X5VHA9-F1
#
_cell.length_a   1.000
_cell.length_b   1.000
_cell.length_c   1.000
_cell.angle_alpha   90.00
_cell.angle_beta   90.00
_cell.angle_gamma   90.00
#
_symmetry.space_group_name_H-M   'P 1'
#
loop_
_entity.id
_entity.type
_entity.pdbx_description
1 polymer ?
#
loop_
_entity_poly.entity_id
_entity_poly.type
_entity_poly.pdbx_seq_one_letter_code
_entity_poly.pdbx_strand_id
1 'polypeptide(L)'
;MNTQLTDLMQRATENLEPVTPDLLERSVAQGLRLRRRRTTLLAASGTGAVLATAGLIAGGIQLLDSPTDTAVAGTPIAIGKPSTVPSVEPSAIPSSGPSTEPMPSTTTHAGVNAKETLATLKALLQAPGRTFSSPETWGDGSISGAAYVVNDGHGAVRVDVLLSGGGEQNPCMPARQGCSTLPDGSVLFTSKESPEYTDGRQAEFGVVSNYVVLFRRDGRNINLTSYNAPAQKGKQHTRPTPLLSVKDLTTLAKSKVWQLPPHSSAKGSK
;
A
#
# COMPACT_ATOMS: atom_id res chain seq x y z
N MET A 1 52.87 6.62 -2.89
CA MET A 1 51.60 6.14 -3.49
C MET A 1 50.50 6.30 -2.44
N ASN A 2 49.76 7.42 -2.43
CA ASN A 2 48.52 7.58 -1.63
C ASN A 2 47.76 8.90 -1.91
N THR A 3 48.31 9.81 -2.73
CA THR A 3 47.63 11.07 -3.07
C THR A 3 46.56 10.91 -4.14
N GLN A 4 46.62 9.84 -4.94
CA GLN A 4 45.71 9.64 -6.07
C GLN A 4 44.29 9.25 -5.62
N LEU A 5 44.16 8.55 -4.50
CA LEU A 5 42.85 8.17 -3.96
C LEU A 5 42.14 9.39 -3.35
N THR A 6 42.88 10.25 -2.65
CA THR A 6 42.35 11.47 -2.05
C THR A 6 41.88 12.44 -3.13
N ASP A 7 42.65 12.59 -4.20
CA ASP A 7 42.31 13.43 -5.34
C ASP A 7 41.06 12.92 -6.09
N LEU A 8 40.93 11.59 -6.24
CA LEU A 8 39.74 10.98 -6.84
C LEU A 8 38.49 11.12 -5.97
N MET A 9 38.61 10.99 -4.64
CA MET A 9 37.48 11.22 -3.73
C MET A 9 37.02 12.67 -3.76
N GLN A 10 37.97 13.62 -3.81
CA GLN A 10 37.67 15.03 -3.86
C GLN A 10 36.97 15.43 -5.17
N ARG A 11 37.45 14.91 -6.31
CA ARG A 11 36.84 15.14 -7.63
C ARG A 11 35.45 14.52 -7.77
N ALA A 12 35.17 13.43 -7.06
CA ALA A 12 33.86 12.78 -7.03
C ALA A 12 32.84 13.58 -6.21
N THR A 13 33.28 14.27 -5.16
CA THR A 13 32.42 15.14 -4.34
C THR A 13 32.18 16.52 -4.95
N GLU A 14 33.08 17.03 -5.79
CA GLU A 14 32.95 18.34 -6.43
C GLU A 14 31.83 18.42 -7.49
N ASN A 15 31.32 17.27 -7.98
CA ASN A 15 30.21 17.20 -8.94
C ASN A 15 28.87 16.76 -8.33
N LEU A 16 28.76 16.67 -7.00
CA LEU A 16 27.48 16.46 -6.34
C LEU A 16 26.73 17.80 -6.29
N GLU A 17 25.99 18.10 -7.35
CA GLU A 17 25.02 19.19 -7.30
C GLU A 17 24.00 18.94 -6.18
N PRO A 18 23.70 19.95 -5.34
CA PRO A 18 22.71 19.80 -4.27
C PRO A 18 21.35 19.42 -4.89
N VAL A 19 20.71 18.41 -4.31
CA VAL A 19 19.37 17.95 -4.70
C VAL A 19 18.44 19.16 -4.73
N THR A 20 18.00 19.53 -5.93
CA THR A 20 17.23 20.75 -6.12
C THR A 20 15.85 20.61 -5.44
N PRO A 21 15.36 21.65 -4.76
CA PRO A 21 14.09 21.63 -4.02
C PRO A 21 12.87 21.32 -4.93
N ASP A 22 13.03 21.42 -6.25
CA ASP A 22 12.03 21.07 -7.27
C ASP A 22 11.63 19.57 -7.25
N LEU A 23 12.55 18.67 -6.88
CA LEU A 23 12.24 17.25 -6.74
C LEU A 23 11.37 16.97 -5.51
N LEU A 24 11.63 17.66 -4.39
CA LEU A 24 10.84 17.54 -3.18
C LEU A 24 9.44 18.15 -3.36
N GLU A 25 9.32 19.31 -3.99
CA GLU A 25 8.01 19.93 -4.24
C GLU A 25 7.14 19.16 -5.25
N ARG A 26 7.74 18.60 -6.31
CA ARG A 26 6.99 17.74 -7.24
C ARG A 26 6.43 16.48 -6.56
N SER A 27 7.18 15.89 -5.63
CA SER A 27 6.73 14.71 -4.88
C SER A 27 5.59 15.05 -3.89
N VAL A 28 5.66 16.20 -3.21
CA VAL A 28 4.62 16.67 -2.28
C VAL A 28 3.35 17.10 -3.01
N ALA A 29 3.47 17.78 -4.17
CA ALA A 29 2.34 18.20 -5.00
C ALA A 29 1.61 17.01 -5.64
N GLN A 30 2.34 15.97 -6.05
CA GLN A 30 1.72 14.70 -6.49
C GLN A 30 0.94 14.04 -5.34
N GLY A 31 1.51 14.01 -4.13
CA GLY A 31 0.86 13.43 -2.95
C GLY A 31 -0.46 14.10 -2.56
N LEU A 32 -0.55 15.44 -2.66
CA LEU A 32 -1.75 16.20 -2.30
C LEU A 32 -2.88 16.11 -3.35
N ARG A 33 -2.54 16.02 -4.65
CA ARG A 33 -3.54 15.81 -5.73
C ARG A 33 -4.24 14.46 -5.61
N LEU A 34 -3.51 13.41 -5.21
CA LEU A 34 -4.07 12.08 -4.95
C LEU A 34 -5.03 12.06 -3.74
N ARG A 35 -4.79 12.91 -2.73
CA ARG A 35 -5.69 13.04 -1.56
C ARG A 35 -6.96 13.83 -1.86
N ARG A 36 -6.89 14.92 -2.62
CA ARG A 36 -8.09 15.73 -2.96
C ARG A 36 -9.07 15.01 -3.89
N ARG A 37 -8.58 14.15 -4.79
CA ARG A 37 -9.47 13.31 -5.63
C ARG A 37 -10.25 12.26 -4.85
N ARG A 38 -9.81 11.92 -3.62
CA ARG A 38 -10.55 11.01 -2.72
C ARG A 38 -11.67 11.69 -1.93
N THR A 39 -11.70 13.02 -1.85
CA THR A 39 -12.65 13.76 -1.00
C THR A 39 -13.79 14.44 -1.75
N THR A 40 -13.88 14.35 -3.08
CA THR A 40 -14.96 14.97 -3.88
C THR A 40 -16.06 14.01 -4.35
N LEU A 41 -16.03 12.73 -3.94
CA LEU A 41 -17.06 11.75 -4.35
C LEU A 41 -18.14 11.47 -3.28
N LEU A 42 -18.20 12.25 -2.20
CA LEU A 42 -19.15 12.01 -1.08
C LEU A 42 -20.02 13.21 -0.69
N ALA A 43 -20.31 14.14 -1.60
CA ALA A 43 -21.33 15.17 -1.33
C ALA A 43 -22.01 15.64 -2.62
N ALA A 44 -23.21 15.10 -2.89
CA ALA A 44 -24.42 15.85 -3.31
C ALA A 44 -25.43 14.90 -3.97
N SER A 45 -26.22 14.24 -3.15
CA SER A 45 -27.53 13.68 -3.52
C SER A 45 -28.63 14.69 -3.14
N GLY A 46 -29.55 14.98 -4.08
CA GLY A 46 -30.81 15.75 -3.90
C GLY A 46 -30.65 17.25 -4.18
N THR A 47 -31.48 17.95 -4.98
CA THR A 47 -32.94 17.80 -5.20
C THR A 47 -33.38 18.65 -6.41
N GLY A 48 -34.24 18.08 -7.28
CA GLY A 48 -35.37 18.75 -7.98
C GLY A 48 -35.15 19.83 -9.06
N ALA A 49 -35.55 19.51 -10.31
CA ALA A 49 -36.48 20.34 -11.10
C ALA A 49 -37.04 19.54 -12.29
N VAL A 50 -38.37 19.43 -12.34
CA VAL A 50 -39.20 18.82 -13.38
C VAL A 50 -39.36 19.81 -14.54
N LEU A 51 -39.26 19.36 -15.79
CA LEU A 51 -40.09 19.86 -16.90
C LEU A 51 -40.33 18.72 -17.90
N ALA A 52 -41.61 18.39 -18.07
CA ALA A 52 -42.14 17.47 -19.05
C ALA A 52 -42.43 18.20 -20.36
N THR A 53 -42.19 17.57 -21.51
CA THR A 53 -43.04 17.69 -22.70
C THR A 53 -42.93 16.42 -23.56
N ALA A 54 -44.10 16.02 -24.06
CA ALA A 54 -44.40 14.80 -24.79
C ALA A 54 -44.02 14.86 -26.27
N GLY A 55 -43.95 13.70 -26.93
CA GLY A 55 -43.92 13.60 -28.39
C GLY A 55 -43.64 12.20 -28.92
N LEU A 56 -44.69 11.37 -29.04
CA LEU A 56 -44.70 10.15 -29.84
C LEU A 56 -44.74 10.52 -31.34
N ILE A 57 -43.79 10.02 -32.16
CA ILE A 57 -44.02 9.77 -33.60
C ILE A 57 -43.27 8.49 -34.01
N ALA A 58 -44.00 7.67 -34.77
CA ALA A 58 -43.64 6.38 -35.31
C ALA A 58 -42.92 6.46 -36.67
N GLY A 59 -42.16 5.41 -37.01
CA GLY A 59 -42.05 4.88 -38.37
C GLY A 59 -40.88 5.39 -39.24
N GLY A 60 -40.34 4.49 -40.07
CA GLY A 60 -39.66 4.84 -41.32
C GLY A 60 -38.26 4.27 -41.50
N ILE A 61 -38.15 3.30 -42.41
CA ILE A 61 -36.92 2.71 -42.97
C ILE A 61 -36.53 3.53 -44.23
N GLN A 62 -35.28 3.39 -44.72
CA GLN A 62 -34.74 3.80 -46.05
C GLN A 62 -34.23 5.27 -46.06
N LEU A 63 -33.15 5.73 -46.72
CA LEU A 63 -32.10 5.28 -47.65
C LEU A 63 -31.03 6.42 -47.70
N LEU A 64 -29.84 6.14 -48.27
CA LEU A 64 -28.89 7.01 -49.02
C LEU A 64 -28.91 8.55 -48.74
N ASP A 65 -27.79 9.23 -48.54
CA ASP A 65 -26.68 9.38 -49.50
C ASP A 65 -25.51 10.13 -48.83
N SER A 66 -24.29 9.95 -49.35
CA SER A 66 -23.09 10.76 -49.03
C SER A 66 -23.11 12.06 -49.88
N PRO A 67 -22.09 12.96 -49.97
CA PRO A 67 -20.71 12.93 -49.45
C PRO A 67 -20.10 14.32 -49.03
N THR A 68 -18.77 14.28 -48.78
CA THR A 68 -17.72 15.30 -49.08
C THR A 68 -17.52 16.55 -48.22
N ASP A 69 -16.35 16.53 -47.57
CA ASP A 69 -15.20 17.46 -47.70
C ASP A 69 -15.16 18.87 -47.08
N THR A 70 -14.06 19.03 -46.33
CA THR A 70 -13.13 20.18 -46.30
C THR A 70 -13.44 21.46 -45.52
N ALA A 71 -12.62 21.64 -44.46
CA ALA A 71 -11.60 22.69 -44.32
C ALA A 71 -11.91 24.06 -43.68
N VAL A 72 -10.98 24.43 -42.76
CA VAL A 72 -10.39 25.77 -42.51
C VAL A 72 -11.28 26.82 -41.81
N ALA A 73 -10.84 27.73 -40.95
CA ALA A 73 -9.70 28.04 -40.08
C ALA A 73 -10.05 29.42 -39.45
N GLY A 74 -9.50 29.79 -38.29
CA GLY A 74 -9.50 31.20 -37.85
C GLY A 74 -9.49 31.45 -36.34
N THR A 75 -8.30 31.66 -35.78
CA THR A 75 -7.96 32.37 -34.51
C THR A 75 -8.29 33.89 -34.63
N PRO A 76 -8.23 34.81 -33.60
CA PRO A 76 -7.12 34.95 -32.60
C PRO A 76 -7.42 35.65 -31.21
N ILE A 77 -6.33 35.86 -30.41
CA ILE A 77 -6.02 36.89 -29.35
C ILE A 77 -6.57 36.68 -27.90
N ALA A 78 -5.79 36.38 -26.84
CA ALA A 78 -4.76 37.10 -26.01
C ALA A 78 -5.38 38.09 -24.96
N ILE A 79 -4.98 38.28 -23.68
CA ILE A 79 -3.70 38.57 -22.96
C ILE A 79 -3.93 38.45 -21.42
N GLY A 80 -2.91 38.12 -20.62
CA GLY A 80 -2.83 38.55 -19.20
C GLY A 80 -1.95 37.71 -18.23
N LYS A 81 -0.73 38.20 -17.93
CA LYS A 81 0.23 37.79 -16.85
C LYS A 81 0.04 38.78 -15.63
N PRO A 82 0.79 38.81 -14.47
CA PRO A 82 1.96 38.04 -13.98
C PRO A 82 2.07 37.76 -12.43
N SER A 83 3.21 37.15 -12.00
CA SER A 83 3.97 37.32 -10.70
C SER A 83 3.35 36.84 -9.36
N THR A 84 4.02 36.33 -8.30
CA THR A 84 5.38 36.43 -7.70
C THR A 84 5.48 35.40 -6.52
N VAL A 85 6.49 34.49 -6.46
CA VAL A 85 7.64 34.25 -5.51
C VAL A 85 7.38 34.23 -3.95
N PRO A 86 8.28 33.72 -3.05
CA PRO A 86 8.23 32.41 -2.37
C PRO A 86 8.47 32.46 -0.81
N SER A 87 8.80 31.31 -0.19
CA SER A 87 9.75 31.12 0.94
C SER A 87 9.21 30.71 2.32
N VAL A 88 9.54 29.50 2.80
CA VAL A 88 10.61 29.20 3.80
C VAL A 88 10.50 27.72 4.27
N GLU A 89 11.66 27.06 4.30
CA GLU A 89 12.00 25.67 4.62
C GLU A 89 12.06 25.35 6.15
N PRO A 90 11.86 24.08 6.61
CA PRO A 90 12.20 23.63 7.96
C PRO A 90 13.57 22.93 8.06
N SER A 91 14.28 23.22 9.16
CA SER A 91 15.61 22.70 9.52
C SER A 91 15.68 21.20 9.85
N ALA A 92 16.57 20.52 9.12
CA ALA A 92 17.75 19.74 9.54
C ALA A 92 17.71 18.73 10.72
N ILE A 93 18.16 17.52 10.35
CA ILE A 93 18.76 16.42 11.15
C ILE A 93 20.19 16.83 11.59
N PRO A 94 20.88 16.06 12.46
CA PRO A 94 22.27 15.74 12.12
C PRO A 94 22.58 14.24 12.15
N SER A 95 23.23 13.84 11.05
CA SER A 95 24.01 12.64 10.84
C SER A 95 25.46 12.94 11.18
N SER A 96 26.23 11.96 11.62
CA SER A 96 27.69 11.99 11.62
C SER A 96 28.23 10.58 11.34
N GLY A 97 29.22 10.53 10.44
CA GLY A 97 29.75 9.34 9.76
C GLY A 97 30.87 8.57 10.49
N PRO A 98 31.77 7.85 9.78
CA PRO A 98 32.15 6.47 10.14
C PRO A 98 33.61 6.27 10.61
N SER A 99 33.87 5.23 11.42
CA SER A 99 35.13 4.45 11.41
C SER A 99 35.00 3.10 12.15
N THR A 100 35.86 2.17 11.76
CA THR A 100 35.82 0.71 11.86
C THR A 100 36.26 0.13 13.21
N GLU A 101 35.38 -0.61 13.90
CA GLU A 101 35.67 -1.78 14.75
C GLU A 101 34.33 -2.52 14.99
N PRO A 102 34.24 -3.87 14.98
CA PRO A 102 32.96 -4.56 15.15
C PRO A 102 32.56 -4.51 16.63
N MET A 103 32.03 -3.38 17.09
CA MET A 103 31.36 -3.32 18.38
C MET A 103 29.96 -3.92 18.25
N PRO A 104 29.59 -4.86 19.15
CA PRO A 104 28.28 -5.47 19.11
C PRO A 104 27.27 -4.36 19.36
N SER A 105 26.30 -4.20 18.46
CA SER A 105 25.12 -3.38 18.76
C SER A 105 24.29 -4.10 19.82
N THR A 106 24.78 -4.11 21.06
CA THR A 106 24.00 -4.40 22.25
C THR A 106 23.16 -3.18 22.58
N THR A 107 22.09 -3.02 21.81
CA THR A 107 20.79 -2.68 22.40
C THR A 107 19.77 -3.62 21.79
N THR A 108 19.92 -4.90 22.13
CA THR A 108 18.87 -5.90 22.04
C THR A 108 17.76 -5.46 22.99
N HIS A 109 16.94 -4.49 22.58
CA HIS A 109 15.54 -4.58 22.97
C HIS A 109 15.08 -5.91 22.39
N ALA A 110 14.67 -6.84 23.25
CA ALA A 110 14.10 -8.12 22.87
C ALA A 110 12.74 -7.90 22.17
N GLY A 111 12.75 -7.13 21.09
CA GLY A 111 11.66 -6.92 20.16
C GLY A 111 11.66 -8.06 19.17
N VAL A 112 10.47 -8.51 18.80
CA VAL A 112 10.29 -9.66 17.92
C VAL A 112 11.10 -9.51 16.64
N ASN A 113 11.96 -10.49 16.40
CA ASN A 113 12.88 -10.52 15.27
C ASN A 113 12.07 -10.78 13.99
N ALA A 114 12.12 -9.86 13.02
CA ALA A 114 11.43 -10.04 11.74
C ALA A 114 11.87 -11.31 10.99
N LYS A 115 13.09 -11.81 11.24
CA LYS A 115 13.54 -13.13 10.74
C LYS A 115 12.82 -14.30 11.40
N GLU A 116 12.48 -14.20 12.69
CA GLU A 116 11.67 -15.21 13.38
C GLU A 116 10.23 -15.19 12.90
N THR A 117 9.66 -14.01 12.65
CA THR A 117 8.35 -13.85 12.01
C THR A 117 8.33 -14.50 10.63
N LEU A 118 9.38 -14.27 9.82
CA LEU A 118 9.55 -14.91 8.52
C LEU A 118 9.65 -16.44 8.64
N ALA A 119 10.47 -16.95 9.55
CA ALA A 119 10.61 -18.40 9.77
C ALA A 119 9.28 -19.04 10.22
N THR A 120 8.55 -18.36 11.11
CA THR A 120 7.24 -18.79 11.59
C THR A 120 6.21 -18.81 10.45
N LEU A 121 6.20 -17.77 9.61
CA LEU A 121 5.35 -17.72 8.41
C LEU A 121 5.65 -18.89 7.49
N LYS A 122 6.93 -19.16 7.18
CA LYS A 122 7.32 -20.30 6.34
C LYS A 122 6.83 -21.63 6.92
N ALA A 123 7.06 -21.85 8.21
CA ALA A 123 6.67 -23.08 8.89
C ALA A 123 5.15 -23.31 8.85
N LEU A 124 4.36 -22.25 9.07
CA LEU A 124 2.90 -22.30 9.02
C LEU A 124 2.33 -22.47 7.60
N LEU A 125 3.06 -21.98 6.59
CA LEU A 125 2.66 -22.11 5.18
C LEU A 125 3.14 -23.41 4.54
N GLN A 126 3.99 -24.17 5.19
CA GLN A 126 4.57 -25.39 4.63
C GLN A 126 3.46 -26.40 4.30
N ALA A 127 3.43 -26.86 3.06
CA ALA A 127 2.57 -27.95 2.61
C ALA A 127 3.27 -28.69 1.45
N PRO A 128 2.89 -29.94 1.15
CA PRO A 128 3.42 -30.66 -0.01
C PRO A 128 3.24 -29.85 -1.31
N GLY A 129 4.26 -29.84 -2.16
CA GLY A 129 4.24 -29.14 -3.45
C GLY A 129 4.39 -27.61 -3.38
N ARG A 130 4.49 -27.01 -2.18
CA ARG A 130 4.77 -25.56 -2.05
C ARG A 130 6.25 -25.25 -2.11
N THR A 131 6.60 -24.31 -2.98
CA THR A 131 7.92 -23.68 -3.05
C THR A 131 7.84 -22.24 -2.55
N PHE A 132 8.94 -21.75 -1.98
CA PHE A 132 9.04 -20.43 -1.38
C PHE A 132 10.17 -19.63 -2.03
N SER A 133 9.90 -18.38 -2.38
CA SER A 133 10.86 -17.44 -2.95
C SER A 133 10.61 -16.02 -2.42
N SER A 134 11.52 -15.10 -2.76
CA SER A 134 11.43 -13.68 -2.40
C SER A 134 11.10 -13.42 -0.92
N PRO A 135 11.91 -13.95 0.03
CA PRO A 135 11.72 -13.64 1.44
C PRO A 135 11.87 -12.14 1.67
N GLU A 136 10.93 -11.56 2.40
CA GLU A 136 10.94 -10.14 2.74
C GLU A 136 10.64 -9.96 4.23
N THR A 137 11.29 -9.00 4.87
CA THR A 137 11.05 -8.62 6.26
C THR A 137 11.07 -7.11 6.41
N TRP A 138 10.21 -6.56 7.25
CA TRP A 138 10.17 -5.13 7.56
C TRP A 138 9.65 -4.88 8.98
N GLY A 139 9.70 -3.61 9.40
CA GLY A 139 9.24 -3.16 10.71
C GLY A 139 10.36 -2.63 11.59
N ASP A 140 9.96 -1.98 12.67
CA ASP A 140 10.80 -1.54 13.79
C ASP A 140 10.32 -2.25 15.06
N GLY A 141 11.00 -2.21 16.20
CA GLY A 141 10.67 -3.06 17.36
C GLY A 141 9.21 -3.07 17.87
N SER A 142 8.34 -2.17 17.39
CA SER A 142 6.89 -2.17 17.62
C SER A 142 6.07 -3.01 16.63
N ILE A 143 6.60 -3.30 15.44
CA ILE A 143 5.96 -4.01 14.34
C ILE A 143 6.94 -5.02 13.72
N SER A 144 6.49 -6.23 13.42
CA SER A 144 7.29 -7.27 12.76
C SER A 144 6.55 -7.80 11.54
N GLY A 145 7.02 -7.43 10.34
CA GLY A 145 6.44 -7.83 9.07
C GLY A 145 7.30 -8.85 8.34
N ALA A 146 6.65 -9.80 7.67
CA ALA A 146 7.32 -10.77 6.82
C ALA A 146 6.45 -11.22 5.63
N ALA A 147 7.09 -11.61 4.53
CA ALA A 147 6.40 -12.13 3.36
C ALA A 147 7.19 -13.21 2.64
N TYR A 148 6.46 -14.06 1.93
CA TYR A 148 6.98 -14.94 0.90
C TYR A 148 6.16 -14.84 -0.37
N VAL A 149 6.84 -15.06 -1.49
CA VAL A 149 6.17 -15.58 -2.68
C VAL A 149 6.10 -17.10 -2.56
N VAL A 150 4.91 -17.66 -2.70
CA VAL A 150 4.60 -19.08 -2.58
C VAL A 150 4.04 -19.57 -3.90
N ASN A 151 4.51 -20.72 -4.38
CA ASN A 151 3.97 -21.37 -5.57
C ASN A 151 3.67 -22.84 -5.25
N ASP A 152 2.40 -23.23 -5.43
CA ASP A 152 1.85 -24.58 -5.21
C ASP A 152 1.68 -25.36 -6.52
N GLY A 153 2.25 -24.87 -7.62
CA GLY A 153 2.08 -25.41 -8.98
C GLY A 153 1.01 -24.68 -9.79
N HIS A 154 0.19 -23.81 -9.19
CA HIS A 154 -0.90 -23.09 -9.86
C HIS A 154 -0.63 -21.58 -10.01
N GLY A 155 0.63 -21.16 -9.89
CA GLY A 155 1.05 -19.77 -10.05
C GLY A 155 1.56 -19.16 -8.75
N ALA A 156 2.56 -18.29 -8.89
CA ALA A 156 3.25 -17.66 -7.78
C ALA A 156 2.40 -16.55 -7.14
N VAL A 157 2.19 -16.63 -5.84
CA VAL A 157 1.42 -15.64 -5.07
C VAL A 157 2.20 -15.07 -3.90
N ARG A 158 1.86 -13.87 -3.44
CA ARG A 158 2.38 -13.32 -2.19
C ARG A 158 1.47 -13.72 -1.02
N VAL A 159 2.10 -14.11 0.09
CA VAL A 159 1.48 -14.17 1.41
C VAL A 159 2.32 -13.34 2.35
N ASP A 160 1.71 -12.43 3.09
CA ASP A 160 2.38 -11.63 4.10
C ASP A 160 1.67 -11.65 5.45
N VAL A 161 2.47 -11.35 6.48
CA VAL A 161 2.05 -11.16 7.85
C VAL A 161 2.61 -9.85 8.39
N LEU A 162 1.83 -9.18 9.22
CA LEU A 162 2.25 -8.07 10.06
C LEU A 162 1.84 -8.37 11.50
N LEU A 163 2.81 -8.43 12.39
CA LEU A 163 2.62 -8.53 13.83
C LEU A 163 2.80 -7.15 14.43
N SER A 164 1.86 -6.69 15.25
CA SER A 164 1.96 -5.39 15.89
C SER A 164 1.90 -5.48 17.41
N GLY A 165 2.73 -4.66 18.05
CA GLY A 165 2.71 -4.35 19.47
C GLY A 165 1.52 -3.48 19.89
N GLY A 166 0.68 -3.02 18.94
CA GLY A 166 -0.52 -2.24 19.21
C GLY A 166 -0.34 -0.73 19.01
N GLY A 167 -1.39 0.02 19.34
CA GLY A 167 -1.52 1.45 19.05
C GLY A 167 -2.40 1.75 17.84
N GLU A 168 -2.77 0.73 17.05
CA GLU A 168 -3.74 0.86 15.97
C GLU A 168 -5.18 0.89 16.48
N GLN A 169 -6.04 1.54 15.72
CA GLN A 169 -7.48 1.48 15.94
C GLN A 169 -8.01 0.08 15.63
N ASN A 170 -8.92 -0.42 16.47
CA ASN A 170 -9.65 -1.66 16.20
C ASN A 170 -10.36 -1.56 14.83
N PRO A 171 -10.07 -2.46 13.86
CA PRO A 171 -10.62 -2.38 12.51
C PRO A 171 -12.14 -2.57 12.44
N CYS A 172 -12.74 -3.03 13.53
CA CYS A 172 -14.18 -3.24 13.68
C CYS A 172 -14.89 -2.10 14.41
N MET A 173 -14.24 -0.93 14.54
CA MET A 173 -14.81 0.28 15.10
C MET A 173 -14.68 1.44 14.09
N PRO A 174 -15.80 1.96 13.54
CA PRO A 174 -17.18 1.52 13.75
C PRO A 174 -17.45 0.11 13.19
N ALA A 175 -18.52 -0.52 13.67
CA ALA A 175 -18.92 -1.85 13.22
C ALA A 175 -19.15 -1.88 11.70
N ARG A 176 -18.60 -2.90 11.05
CA ARG A 176 -18.68 -3.09 9.59
C ARG A 176 -18.76 -4.57 9.24
N GLN A 177 -19.11 -4.87 7.99
CA GLN A 177 -19.10 -6.23 7.48
C GLN A 177 -17.71 -6.86 7.62
N GLY A 178 -17.68 -8.16 7.92
CA GLY A 178 -16.44 -8.93 8.11
C GLY A 178 -15.93 -8.95 9.55
N CYS A 179 -16.60 -8.24 10.46
CA CYS A 179 -16.25 -8.18 11.87
C CYS A 179 -16.99 -9.21 12.72
N SER A 180 -16.26 -9.82 13.65
CA SER A 180 -16.82 -10.71 14.67
C SER A 180 -16.01 -10.61 15.97
N THR A 181 -16.69 -10.79 17.11
CA THR A 181 -16.04 -10.87 18.42
C THR A 181 -15.85 -12.34 18.80
N LEU A 182 -14.65 -12.69 19.25
CA LEU A 182 -14.31 -14.02 19.70
C LEU A 182 -14.62 -14.20 21.20
N PRO A 183 -14.75 -15.45 21.70
CA PRO A 183 -15.08 -15.70 23.12
C PRO A 183 -14.07 -15.12 24.13
N ASP A 184 -12.81 -14.94 23.73
CA ASP A 184 -11.76 -14.31 24.54
C ASP A 184 -11.83 -12.77 24.52
N GLY A 185 -12.82 -12.21 23.84
CA GLY A 185 -13.01 -10.77 23.64
C GLY A 185 -12.06 -10.14 22.62
N SER A 186 -11.24 -10.92 21.93
CA SER A 186 -10.52 -10.47 20.74
C SER A 186 -11.50 -10.23 19.60
N VAL A 187 -11.11 -9.42 18.61
CA VAL A 187 -11.93 -9.07 17.46
C VAL A 187 -11.27 -9.58 16.20
N LEU A 188 -12.06 -10.22 15.33
CA LEU A 188 -11.61 -10.75 14.06
C LEU A 188 -12.27 -9.94 12.95
N PHE A 189 -11.44 -9.26 12.15
CA PHE A 189 -11.86 -8.68 10.88
C PHE A 189 -11.43 -9.60 9.74
N THR A 190 -12.31 -9.79 8.77
CA THR A 190 -12.07 -10.62 7.59
C THR A 190 -12.56 -9.92 6.33
N SER A 191 -11.82 -10.07 5.24
CA SER A 191 -12.21 -9.62 3.91
C SER A 191 -11.87 -10.71 2.89
N LYS A 192 -12.80 -10.99 1.99
CA LYS A 192 -12.64 -12.02 0.95
C LYS A 192 -12.52 -11.35 -0.42
N GLU A 193 -11.55 -11.82 -1.22
CA GLU A 193 -11.33 -11.45 -2.63
C GLU A 193 -11.47 -9.94 -2.89
N SER A 194 -10.91 -9.14 -1.99
CA SER A 194 -11.00 -7.69 -2.08
C SER A 194 -10.07 -7.14 -3.17
N PRO A 195 -10.59 -6.31 -4.09
CA PRO A 195 -9.76 -5.65 -5.10
C PRO A 195 -8.65 -4.81 -4.46
N GLU A 196 -7.42 -4.96 -4.94
CA GLU A 196 -6.31 -4.11 -4.49
C GLU A 196 -6.43 -2.69 -5.05
N TYR A 197 -7.02 -2.55 -6.23
CA TYR A 197 -7.22 -1.27 -6.92
C TYR A 197 -8.70 -0.91 -7.00
N THR A 198 -9.00 0.37 -6.84
CA THR A 198 -10.34 0.94 -7.01
C THR A 198 -10.51 1.65 -8.35
N ASP A 199 -9.50 1.58 -9.22
CA ASP A 199 -9.46 2.24 -10.53
C ASP A 199 -9.15 1.24 -11.65
N GLY A 200 -8.92 1.72 -12.88
CA GLY A 200 -8.71 0.90 -14.07
C GLY A 200 -7.57 -0.11 -13.96
N ARG A 201 -6.61 0.08 -13.03
CA ARG A 201 -5.55 -0.89 -12.75
C ARG A 201 -6.10 -2.22 -12.23
N GLN A 202 -7.31 -2.24 -11.67
CA GLN A 202 -7.93 -3.50 -11.27
C GLN A 202 -8.25 -4.38 -12.47
N ALA A 203 -8.69 -3.78 -13.58
CA ALA A 203 -8.94 -4.52 -14.82
C ALA A 203 -7.63 -4.97 -15.48
N GLU A 204 -6.57 -4.15 -15.37
CA GLU A 204 -5.24 -4.46 -15.92
C GLU A 204 -4.54 -5.59 -15.14
N PHE A 205 -4.43 -5.48 -13.81
CA PHE A 205 -3.66 -6.42 -13.01
C PHE A 205 -4.52 -7.54 -12.40
N GLY A 206 -5.80 -7.31 -12.13
CA GLY A 206 -6.73 -8.29 -11.55
C GLY A 206 -6.32 -8.80 -10.16
N VAL A 207 -5.58 -8.01 -9.39
CA VAL A 207 -5.10 -8.43 -8.06
C VAL A 207 -6.23 -8.35 -7.05
N VAL A 208 -6.49 -9.47 -6.36
CA VAL A 208 -7.41 -9.54 -5.23
C VAL A 208 -6.72 -10.20 -4.04
N SER A 209 -7.22 -9.93 -2.84
CA SER A 209 -6.68 -10.51 -1.61
C SER A 209 -7.76 -11.06 -0.67
N ASN A 210 -7.39 -12.10 0.05
CA ASN A 210 -8.05 -12.48 1.31
C ASN A 210 -7.24 -11.89 2.45
N TYR A 211 -7.93 -11.32 3.42
CA TYR A 211 -7.33 -10.52 4.49
C TYR A 211 -7.96 -10.86 5.82
N VAL A 212 -7.14 -11.06 6.85
CA VAL A 212 -7.59 -11.35 8.22
C VAL A 212 -6.80 -10.52 9.21
N VAL A 213 -7.50 -9.86 10.14
CA VAL A 213 -6.88 -9.23 11.32
C VAL A 213 -7.45 -9.85 12.58
N LEU A 214 -6.58 -10.46 13.38
CA LEU A 214 -6.89 -10.83 14.76
C LEU A 214 -6.40 -9.70 15.67
N PHE A 215 -7.33 -8.88 16.14
CA PHE A 215 -7.08 -7.76 17.05
C PHE A 215 -7.34 -8.21 18.49
N ARG A 216 -6.30 -8.25 19.32
CA ARG A 216 -6.39 -8.74 20.70
C ARG A 216 -6.91 -7.65 21.63
N ARG A 217 -7.42 -8.05 22.80
CA ARG A 217 -7.91 -7.13 23.84
C ARG A 217 -6.86 -6.15 24.33
N ASP A 218 -5.59 -6.56 24.30
CA ASP A 218 -4.45 -5.73 24.67
C ASP A 218 -3.96 -4.84 23.51
N GLY A 219 -4.73 -4.66 22.44
CA GLY A 219 -4.38 -3.78 21.32
C GLY A 219 -3.35 -4.36 20.34
N ARG A 220 -2.62 -5.41 20.71
CA ARG A 220 -1.73 -6.12 19.78
C ARG A 220 -2.54 -6.82 18.71
N ASN A 221 -1.97 -6.96 17.52
CA ASN A 221 -2.70 -7.57 16.41
C ASN A 221 -1.82 -8.38 15.46
N ILE A 222 -2.47 -9.30 14.76
CA ILE A 222 -1.90 -10.13 13.70
C ILE A 222 -2.73 -9.85 12.46
N ASN A 223 -2.09 -9.30 11.44
CA ASN A 223 -2.66 -9.09 10.13
C ASN A 223 -2.01 -10.09 9.17
N LEU A 224 -2.82 -10.84 8.43
CA LEU A 224 -2.39 -11.76 7.40
C LEU A 224 -3.11 -11.48 6.08
N THR A 225 -2.35 -11.42 4.98
CA THR A 225 -2.88 -11.25 3.64
C THR A 225 -2.42 -12.38 2.73
N SER A 226 -3.34 -12.94 1.95
CA SER A 226 -3.01 -13.79 0.80
C SER A 226 -3.48 -13.11 -0.46
N TYR A 227 -2.57 -12.96 -1.42
CA TYR A 227 -2.85 -12.43 -2.75
C TYR A 227 -3.06 -13.57 -3.76
N ASN A 228 -3.63 -13.24 -4.92
CA ASN A 228 -3.67 -14.08 -6.11
C ASN A 228 -2.52 -13.76 -7.12
N ALA A 229 -1.59 -12.91 -6.72
CA ALA A 229 -0.50 -12.37 -7.53
C ALA A 229 0.83 -12.42 -6.76
N PRO A 230 2.00 -12.44 -7.43
CA PRO A 230 3.31 -12.54 -6.78
C PRO A 230 3.73 -11.26 -6.04
N ALA A 231 2.99 -10.16 -6.22
CA ALA A 231 3.17 -8.91 -5.52
C ALA A 231 1.82 -8.27 -5.25
N GLN A 232 1.74 -7.41 -4.23
CA GLN A 232 0.55 -6.62 -3.96
C GLN A 232 0.23 -5.70 -5.15
N LYS A 233 1.24 -5.05 -5.74
CA LYS A 233 1.04 -4.04 -6.79
C LYS A 233 1.96 -4.24 -7.99
N GLY A 234 1.51 -3.75 -9.15
CA GLY A 234 2.33 -3.62 -10.36
C GLY A 234 2.70 -4.95 -11.03
N LYS A 235 2.06 -6.04 -10.62
CA LYS A 235 2.19 -7.37 -11.23
C LYS A 235 0.80 -7.92 -11.50
N GLN A 236 0.64 -8.55 -12.66
CA GLN A 236 -0.59 -9.24 -13.00
C GLN A 236 -0.79 -10.46 -12.09
N HIS A 237 -2.05 -10.76 -11.75
CA HIS A 237 -2.38 -11.99 -11.05
C HIS A 237 -1.98 -13.22 -11.85
N THR A 238 -1.64 -14.29 -11.15
CA THR A 238 -1.23 -15.56 -11.76
C THR A 238 -2.32 -16.63 -11.63
N ARG A 239 -3.36 -16.36 -10.86
CA ARG A 239 -4.49 -17.26 -10.59
C ARG A 239 -5.75 -16.48 -10.23
N PRO A 240 -6.95 -17.06 -10.39
CA PRO A 240 -8.21 -16.33 -10.17
C PRO A 240 -8.46 -15.98 -8.70
N THR A 241 -8.01 -16.82 -7.76
CA THR A 241 -8.26 -16.65 -6.32
C THR A 241 -6.97 -16.71 -5.51
N PRO A 242 -6.91 -16.04 -4.34
CA PRO A 242 -5.76 -16.15 -3.44
C PRO A 242 -5.48 -17.59 -3.00
N LEU A 243 -4.22 -17.89 -2.69
CA LEU A 243 -3.79 -19.22 -2.25
C LEU A 243 -4.48 -19.68 -0.96
N LEU A 244 -4.64 -18.78 0.01
CA LEU A 244 -5.24 -19.11 1.30
C LEU A 244 -6.64 -18.53 1.39
N SER A 245 -7.59 -19.36 1.83
CA SER A 245 -8.94 -18.89 2.14
C SER A 245 -8.94 -18.04 3.42
N VAL A 246 -10.01 -17.26 3.64
CA VAL A 246 -10.22 -16.54 4.92
C VAL A 246 -10.17 -17.49 6.12
N LYS A 247 -10.66 -18.73 5.97
CA LYS A 247 -10.63 -19.76 7.02
C LYS A 247 -9.20 -20.19 7.34
N ASP A 248 -8.36 -20.39 6.32
CA ASP A 248 -6.97 -20.76 6.50
C ASP A 248 -6.19 -19.62 7.17
N LEU A 249 -6.36 -18.39 6.68
CA LEU A 249 -5.75 -17.19 7.29
C LEU A 249 -6.19 -17.00 8.75
N THR A 250 -7.47 -17.25 9.06
CA THR A 250 -7.96 -17.21 10.45
C THR A 250 -7.31 -18.27 11.32
N THR A 251 -7.08 -19.47 10.79
CA THR A 251 -6.38 -20.55 11.50
C THR A 251 -4.92 -20.15 11.78
N LEU A 252 -4.25 -19.57 10.77
CA LEU A 252 -2.89 -19.05 10.94
C LEU A 252 -2.83 -17.90 11.96
N ALA A 253 -3.75 -16.94 11.89
CA ALA A 253 -3.81 -15.80 12.81
C ALA A 253 -3.97 -16.24 14.27
N LYS A 254 -4.76 -17.30 14.51
CA LYS A 254 -5.01 -17.86 15.85
C LYS A 254 -3.87 -18.76 16.37
N SER A 255 -2.85 -19.01 15.57
CA SER A 255 -1.74 -19.85 15.98
C SER A 255 -0.99 -19.25 17.16
N LYS A 256 -0.67 -20.08 18.15
CA LYS A 256 0.06 -19.66 19.36
C LYS A 256 1.56 -19.53 19.15
N VAL A 257 2.08 -19.95 17.99
CA VAL A 257 3.53 -19.87 17.70
C VAL A 257 3.99 -18.46 17.32
N TRP A 258 3.05 -17.55 17.05
CA TRP A 258 3.39 -16.15 16.81
C TRP A 258 3.93 -15.49 18.07
N GLN A 259 5.17 -15.03 17.99
CA GLN A 259 5.72 -14.10 18.97
C GLN A 259 5.32 -12.69 18.55
N LEU A 260 4.56 -11.99 19.39
CA LEU A 260 4.13 -10.61 19.10
C LEU A 260 5.13 -9.62 19.69
N PRO A 261 5.37 -8.47 19.01
CA PRO A 261 6.14 -7.39 19.59
C PRO A 261 5.63 -7.00 20.99
N PRO A 262 6.50 -6.45 21.85
CA PRO A 262 6.10 -5.88 23.12
C PRO A 262 4.95 -4.89 22.92
N HIS A 263 4.08 -4.76 23.92
CA HIS A 263 2.99 -3.80 23.85
C HIS A 263 3.56 -2.39 23.61
N SER A 264 3.16 -1.76 22.52
CA SER A 264 3.46 -0.37 22.25
C SER A 264 2.66 0.45 23.24
N SER A 265 3.29 0.84 24.35
CA SER A 265 2.73 1.87 25.20
C SER A 265 2.73 3.15 24.38
N ALA A 266 1.61 3.42 23.69
CA ALA A 266 1.35 4.75 23.19
C ALA A 266 1.59 5.70 24.36
N LYS A 267 2.59 6.58 24.27
CA LYS A 267 2.70 7.72 25.17
C LYS A 267 1.37 8.45 25.01
N GLY A 268 0.47 8.27 25.95
CA GLY A 268 -0.76 9.05 26.03
C GLY A 268 -0.33 10.50 26.11
N SER A 269 -0.53 11.26 25.04
CA SER A 269 -0.60 12.71 25.14
C SER A 269 -1.79 12.99 26.06
N LYS A 270 -1.48 13.37 27.29
CA LYS A 270 -2.42 14.06 28.18
C LYS A 270 -2.79 15.40 27.59
#